data_AF-A0A0G1R5V7-F1
#
_entry.id   AF-A0A0G1R5V7-F1
#
_cell.length_a   1.000
_cell.length_b   1.000
_cell.length_c   1.000
_cell.angle_alpha   90.00
_cell.angle_beta   90.00
_cell.angle_gamma   90.00
#
_symmetry.space_group_name_H-M   'P 1'
#
loop_
_entity.id
_entity.type
_entity.pdbx_description
1 polymer ?
#
loop_
_entity_poly.entity_id
_entity_poly.type
_entity_poly.pdbx_seq_one_letter_code
_entity_poly.pdbx_strand_id
1 'polypeptide(L)'
;MIVFNNENNWVFYRHTKDFTGIAPFEFQYDTKIQAAISSGPLLVYKSQKVLDEATLDTKQRTVKSFRGGIGLKGTKVYMLLARGATVGDLAVIMKAMNMDYAINSDGGGSSAMYYNGQYKLGPGRNIPNAIVVAER
;
A
#
# COMPACT_ATOMS: atom_id res chain seq x y z
N MET A 1 0.13 -5.32 6.05
CA MET A 1 1.57 -5.01 6.03
C MET A 1 2.23 -5.76 4.89
N ILE A 2 3.23 -5.17 4.25
CA ILE A 2 4.00 -5.78 3.16
C ILE A 2 5.45 -5.83 3.63
N VAL A 3 6.07 -7.00 3.53
CA VAL A 3 7.50 -7.20 3.84
C VAL A 3 8.20 -7.61 2.55
N PHE A 4 9.31 -6.96 2.23
CA PHE A 4 10.17 -7.26 1.10
C PHE A 4 11.45 -7.91 1.61
N ASN A 5 11.84 -9.03 1.01
CA ASN A 5 13.11 -9.68 1.30
C ASN A 5 14.26 -9.07 0.47
N ASN A 6 15.49 -9.56 0.68
CA ASN A 6 16.70 -9.11 -0.04
C ASN A 6 16.69 -9.37 -1.57
N GLU A 7 15.76 -10.19 -2.05
CA GLU A 7 15.49 -10.45 -3.47
C GLU A 7 14.33 -9.61 -4.03
N ASN A 8 13.77 -8.72 -3.21
CA ASN A 8 12.56 -7.93 -3.50
C ASN A 8 11.27 -8.76 -3.67
N ASN A 9 11.28 -10.02 -3.28
CA ASN A 9 10.05 -10.81 -3.14
C ASN A 9 9.23 -10.27 -1.96
N TRP A 10 7.91 -10.22 -2.12
CA TRP A 10 7.02 -9.69 -1.10
C TRP A 10 6.26 -10.79 -0.36
N VAL A 11 6.02 -10.56 0.93
CA VAL A 11 5.10 -11.33 1.77
C VAL A 11 4.02 -10.38 2.28
N PHE A 12 2.76 -10.75 2.12
CA PHE A 12 1.63 -9.95 2.56
C PHE A 12 1.03 -10.47 3.87
N TYR A 13 1.02 -9.61 4.89
CA TYR A 13 0.37 -9.86 6.17
C TYR A 13 -0.96 -9.12 6.22
N ARG A 14 -2.06 -9.85 6.43
CA ARG A 14 -3.41 -9.28 6.53
C ARG A 14 -3.49 -8.28 7.68
N HIS A 15 -3.00 -8.65 8.85
CA HIS A 15 -2.86 -7.78 10.00
C HIS A 15 -1.39 -7.62 10.39
N THR A 16 -0.99 -6.44 10.83
CA THR A 16 0.39 -6.17 11.26
C THR A 16 0.80 -7.06 12.44
N LYS A 17 -0.13 -7.41 13.32
CA LYS A 17 0.10 -8.35 14.44
C LYS A 17 0.48 -9.76 14.00
N ASP A 18 0.19 -10.13 12.76
CA ASP A 18 0.54 -11.45 12.21
C ASP A 18 2.04 -11.51 11.85
N PHE A 19 2.72 -10.36 11.78
CA PHE A 19 4.17 -10.27 11.70
C PHE A 19 4.76 -10.28 13.11
N THR A 20 5.35 -11.42 13.49
CA THR A 20 5.82 -11.69 14.86
C THR A 20 7.28 -11.28 15.11
N GLY A 21 7.96 -10.74 14.10
CA GLY A 21 9.31 -10.20 14.21
C GLY A 21 10.24 -10.66 13.10
N ILE A 22 11.46 -10.09 13.09
CA ILE A 22 12.48 -10.37 12.09
C ILE A 22 12.94 -11.83 12.18
N ALA A 23 13.37 -12.31 13.36
CA ALA A 23 13.90 -13.67 13.48
C ALA A 23 12.89 -14.77 13.07
N PRO A 24 11.60 -14.74 13.47
CA PRO A 24 10.60 -15.67 12.95
C PRO A 24 10.41 -15.59 11.43
N PHE A 25 10.40 -14.37 10.86
CA PHE A 25 10.29 -14.19 9.41
C PHE A 25 11.48 -14.83 8.68
N GLU A 26 12.70 -14.50 9.11
CA GLU A 26 13.91 -14.99 8.45
C GLU A 26 14.04 -16.50 8.56
N PHE A 27 13.63 -17.09 9.69
CA PHE A 27 13.56 -18.54 9.85
C PHE A 27 12.52 -19.19 8.94
N GLN A 28 11.32 -18.60 8.85
CA GLN A 28 10.21 -19.16 8.06
C GLN A 28 10.49 -19.13 6.55
N TYR A 29 11.05 -18.03 6.06
CA TYR A 29 11.24 -17.79 4.63
C TYR A 29 12.67 -18.00 4.14
N ASP A 30 13.59 -18.38 5.04
CA ASP A 30 15.02 -18.57 4.76
C ASP A 30 15.64 -17.40 3.99
N THR A 31 15.34 -16.18 4.44
CA THR A 31 15.69 -14.95 3.72
C THR A 31 15.76 -13.75 4.67
N LYS A 32 16.50 -12.69 4.30
CA LYS A 32 16.64 -11.47 5.09
C LYS A 32 15.59 -10.43 4.71
N ILE A 33 15.15 -9.60 5.66
CA ILE A 33 14.26 -8.47 5.38
C ILE A 33 15.06 -7.29 4.81
N GLN A 34 14.59 -6.74 3.70
CA GLN A 34 15.13 -5.52 3.09
C GLN A 34 14.32 -4.28 3.45
N ALA A 35 12.99 -4.41 3.43
CA ALA A 35 12.09 -3.30 3.69
C ALA A 35 10.74 -3.83 4.18
N ALA A 36 10.00 -2.99 4.90
CA ALA A 36 8.63 -3.29 5.26
C ALA A 36 7.81 -2.02 5.31
N ILE A 37 6.54 -2.12 4.92
CA ILE A 37 5.59 -1.02 5.04
C ILE A 37 4.27 -1.52 5.61
N SER A 38 3.77 -0.78 6.59
CA SER A 38 2.44 -0.96 7.15
C SER A 38 1.65 0.30 6.93
N SER A 39 0.43 0.16 6.41
CA SER A 39 -0.52 1.24 6.25
C SER A 39 -1.93 0.66 6.34
N GLY A 40 -2.94 1.41 5.98
CA GLY A 40 -4.31 0.93 6.03
C GLY A 40 -5.33 1.98 5.61
N PRO A 41 -6.60 1.57 5.48
CA PRO A 41 -7.12 0.22 5.67
C PRO A 41 -6.74 -0.78 4.56
N LEU A 42 -7.00 -2.07 4.80
CA LEU A 42 -6.89 -3.14 3.80
C LEU A 42 -8.01 -2.99 2.75
N LEU A 43 -7.68 -3.07 1.47
CA LEU A 43 -8.62 -2.85 0.37
C LEU A 43 -8.99 -4.16 -0.32
N VAL A 44 -7.98 -4.94 -0.69
CA VAL A 44 -8.11 -6.21 -1.41
C VAL A 44 -7.25 -7.27 -0.74
N TYR A 45 -7.79 -8.48 -0.60
CA TYR A 45 -7.08 -9.63 -0.05
C TYR A 45 -7.47 -10.90 -0.80
N LYS A 46 -6.46 -11.64 -1.30
CA LYS A 46 -6.66 -12.81 -2.17
C LYS A 46 -7.63 -12.53 -3.31
N SER A 47 -7.38 -11.42 -3.98
CA SER A 47 -8.14 -10.91 -5.11
C SER A 47 -9.60 -10.55 -4.80
N GLN A 48 -10.02 -10.50 -3.53
CA GLN A 48 -11.36 -10.08 -3.12
C GLN A 48 -11.35 -8.70 -2.49
N LYS A 49 -12.36 -7.86 -2.77
CA LYS A 49 -12.55 -6.60 -2.05
C LYS A 49 -12.96 -6.92 -0.62
N VAL A 50 -12.17 -6.49 0.36
CA VAL A 50 -12.38 -6.81 1.79
C VAL A 50 -12.43 -5.57 2.69
N LEU A 51 -12.43 -4.37 2.08
CA LEU A 51 -12.58 -3.13 2.81
C LEU A 51 -13.88 -3.17 3.64
N ASP A 52 -13.73 -3.00 4.95
CA ASP A 52 -14.85 -2.79 5.86
C ASP A 52 -15.10 -1.28 6.02
N GLU A 53 -16.12 -0.79 5.32
CA GLU A 53 -16.47 0.63 5.31
C GLU A 53 -16.98 1.14 6.67
N ALA A 54 -17.42 0.24 7.56
CA ALA A 54 -17.85 0.61 8.90
C ALA A 54 -16.67 1.08 9.77
N THR A 55 -15.47 0.59 9.51
CA THR A 55 -14.24 0.95 10.25
C THR A 55 -13.63 2.29 9.84
N LEU A 56 -14.12 2.88 8.74
CA LEU A 56 -13.59 4.14 8.24
C LEU A 56 -14.01 5.32 9.11
N ASP A 57 -13.30 6.43 9.00
CA ASP A 57 -13.82 7.71 9.46
C ASP A 57 -14.74 8.35 8.40
N THR A 58 -15.49 9.39 8.79
CA THR A 58 -16.41 10.08 7.89
C THR A 58 -15.69 10.68 6.67
N LYS A 59 -14.48 11.22 6.83
CA LYS A 59 -13.72 11.82 5.72
C LYS A 59 -13.22 10.75 4.74
N GLN A 60 -12.83 9.59 5.22
CA GLN A 60 -12.44 8.45 4.38
C GLN A 60 -13.61 7.94 3.54
N ARG A 61 -14.83 7.96 4.10
CA ARG A 61 -16.06 7.56 3.40
C ARG A 61 -16.58 8.58 2.40
N THR A 62 -16.58 9.88 2.74
CA THR A 62 -17.35 10.87 1.97
C THR A 62 -16.49 11.87 1.20
N VAL A 63 -15.26 12.13 1.66
CA VAL A 63 -14.41 13.15 1.03
C VAL A 63 -13.64 12.55 -0.13
N LYS A 64 -13.94 13.06 -1.32
CA LYS A 64 -13.20 12.80 -2.56
C LYS A 64 -11.92 13.63 -2.59
N SER A 65 -10.78 12.96 -2.62
CA SER A 65 -9.45 13.58 -2.64
C SER A 65 -8.44 12.69 -3.37
N PHE A 66 -7.15 13.01 -3.28
CA PHE A 66 -6.11 12.07 -3.69
C PHE A 66 -6.03 10.91 -2.70
N ARG A 67 -6.08 9.67 -3.23
CA ARG A 67 -5.96 8.44 -2.45
C ARG A 67 -4.82 7.59 -3.00
N GLY A 68 -3.82 7.35 -2.17
CA GLY A 68 -2.70 6.49 -2.49
C GLY A 68 -3.03 5.04 -2.17
N GLY A 69 -2.52 4.11 -2.96
CA GLY A 69 -2.59 2.69 -2.63
C GLY A 69 -1.42 1.91 -3.20
N ILE A 70 -1.10 0.81 -2.52
CA ILE A 70 -0.09 -0.16 -2.94
C ILE A 70 -0.82 -1.46 -3.26
N GLY A 71 -0.78 -1.87 -4.52
CA GLY A 71 -1.30 -3.13 -5.03
C GLY A 71 -0.17 -4.12 -5.32
N LEU A 72 -0.44 -5.41 -5.12
CA LEU A 72 0.47 -6.52 -5.41
C LEU A 72 -0.21 -7.49 -6.37
N LYS A 73 0.51 -7.91 -7.41
CA LYS A 73 0.02 -8.89 -8.38
C LYS A 73 1.18 -9.68 -8.98
N GLY A 74 1.20 -11.00 -8.75
CA GLY A 74 2.35 -11.83 -9.11
C GLY A 74 3.65 -11.25 -8.54
N THR A 75 4.67 -11.02 -9.35
CA THR A 75 5.95 -10.43 -8.91
C THR A 75 5.97 -8.90 -8.92
N LYS A 76 4.85 -8.24 -9.23
CA LYS A 76 4.79 -6.78 -9.45
C LYS A 76 4.17 -6.04 -8.27
N VAL A 77 4.75 -4.88 -7.98
CA VAL A 77 4.20 -3.87 -7.06
C VAL A 77 3.64 -2.72 -7.88
N TYR A 78 2.42 -2.31 -7.57
CA TYR A 78 1.71 -1.20 -8.21
C TYR A 78 1.51 -0.09 -7.18
N MET A 79 2.12 1.06 -7.41
CA MET A 79 1.88 2.26 -6.61
C MET A 79 0.96 3.17 -7.42
N LEU A 80 -0.18 3.55 -6.85
CA LEU A 80 -1.16 4.35 -7.56
C LEU A 80 -1.66 5.52 -6.72
N LEU A 81 -2.08 6.58 -7.42
CA LEU A 81 -2.79 7.73 -6.87
C LEU A 81 -4.11 7.91 -7.63
N ALA A 82 -5.21 7.59 -6.98
CA ALA A 82 -6.54 7.89 -7.50
C ALA A 82 -6.90 9.35 -7.21
N ARG A 83 -7.45 10.04 -8.21
CA ARG A 83 -7.88 11.45 -8.09
C ARG A 83 -9.38 11.51 -7.84
N GLY A 84 -9.82 12.39 -6.96
CA GLY A 84 -11.25 12.60 -6.69
C GLY A 84 -11.94 11.35 -6.12
N ALA A 85 -11.23 10.57 -5.31
CA ALA A 85 -11.67 9.28 -4.81
C ALA A 85 -11.84 9.28 -3.28
N THR A 86 -12.80 8.51 -2.80
CA THR A 86 -12.89 8.06 -1.41
C THR A 86 -12.02 6.81 -1.19
N VAL A 87 -11.88 6.35 0.05
CA VAL A 87 -11.19 5.07 0.31
C VAL A 87 -11.98 3.89 -0.26
N GLY A 88 -13.32 3.97 -0.26
CA GLY A 88 -14.21 3.00 -0.91
C GLY A 88 -13.98 2.92 -2.42
N ASP A 89 -13.90 4.07 -3.08
CA ASP A 89 -13.60 4.14 -4.51
C ASP A 89 -12.23 3.51 -4.82
N LEU A 90 -11.22 3.77 -3.98
CA LEU A 90 -9.90 3.17 -4.14
C LEU A 90 -9.94 1.63 -4.05
N ALA A 91 -10.75 1.07 -3.14
CA ALA A 91 -10.93 -0.38 -3.05
C ALA A 91 -11.60 -0.96 -4.32
N VAL A 92 -12.59 -0.26 -4.87
CA VAL A 92 -13.24 -0.64 -6.13
C VAL A 92 -12.24 -0.60 -7.29
N ILE A 93 -11.43 0.45 -7.39
CA ILE A 93 -10.37 0.60 -8.41
C ILE A 93 -9.37 -0.55 -8.31
N MET A 94 -8.84 -0.84 -7.11
CA MET A 94 -7.86 -1.91 -6.89
C MET A 94 -8.42 -3.29 -7.27
N LYS A 95 -9.70 -3.54 -6.95
CA LYS A 95 -10.39 -4.77 -7.35
C LYS A 95 -10.57 -4.84 -8.86
N ALA A 96 -10.97 -3.75 -9.51
CA ALA A 96 -11.13 -3.70 -10.98
C ALA A 96 -9.80 -3.89 -11.72
N MET A 97 -8.69 -3.46 -11.14
CA MET A 97 -7.33 -3.71 -11.66
C MET A 97 -6.86 -5.17 -11.45
N ASN A 98 -7.68 -6.03 -10.82
CA ASN A 98 -7.36 -7.42 -10.51
C ASN A 98 -6.06 -7.56 -9.70
N MET A 99 -5.92 -6.75 -8.64
CA MET A 99 -4.84 -6.91 -7.67
C MET A 99 -5.08 -8.15 -6.79
N ASP A 100 -4.03 -8.87 -6.43
CA ASP A 100 -4.11 -10.01 -5.50
C ASP A 100 -4.24 -9.50 -4.06
N TYR A 101 -3.48 -8.46 -3.74
CA TYR A 101 -3.54 -7.75 -2.46
C TYR A 101 -3.47 -6.26 -2.72
N ALA A 102 -4.18 -5.46 -1.92
CA ALA A 102 -4.05 -4.01 -1.97
C ALA A 102 -4.30 -3.38 -0.61
N ILE A 103 -3.49 -2.39 -0.28
CA ILE A 103 -3.58 -1.62 0.96
C ILE A 103 -3.61 -0.13 0.63
N ASN A 104 -4.45 0.62 1.36
CA ASN A 104 -4.46 2.06 1.25
C ASN A 104 -3.15 2.64 1.81
N SER A 105 -2.69 3.73 1.22
CA SER A 105 -1.58 4.57 1.68
C SER A 105 -2.11 5.93 2.12
N ASP A 106 -1.27 6.72 2.78
CA ASP A 106 -1.66 8.04 3.26
C ASP A 106 -2.08 8.96 2.09
N GLY A 107 -3.12 9.75 2.33
CA GLY A 107 -3.85 10.48 1.29
C GLY A 107 -3.88 12.00 1.48
N GLY A 108 -4.69 12.67 0.66
CA GLY A 108 -4.93 14.11 0.79
C GLY A 108 -3.65 14.92 0.63
N GLY A 109 -3.36 15.83 1.58
CA GLY A 109 -2.16 16.67 1.54
C GLY A 109 -0.84 15.90 1.63
N SER A 110 -0.84 14.64 2.08
CA SER A 110 0.34 13.77 2.07
C SER A 110 0.60 13.12 0.71
N SER A 111 -0.35 13.17 -0.23
CA SER A 111 -0.22 12.45 -1.49
C SER A 111 0.90 13.02 -2.35
N ALA A 112 1.89 12.18 -2.65
CA ALA A 112 2.99 12.50 -3.52
C ALA A 112 3.37 11.29 -4.37
N MET A 113 3.85 11.56 -5.59
CA MET A 113 4.44 10.57 -6.48
C MET A 113 5.58 11.22 -7.23
N TYR A 114 6.76 10.62 -7.08
CA TYR A 114 7.97 11.00 -7.78
C TYR A 114 8.31 9.91 -8.79
N TYR A 115 8.57 10.30 -10.04
CA TYR A 115 8.86 9.36 -11.12
C TYR A 115 9.76 10.01 -12.16
N ASN A 116 10.86 9.34 -12.51
CA ASN A 116 11.87 9.78 -13.47
C ASN A 116 12.35 11.23 -13.23
N GLY A 117 12.92 11.48 -12.05
CA GLY A 117 13.56 12.76 -11.75
C GLY A 117 12.63 13.89 -11.33
N GLN A 118 11.31 13.68 -11.30
CA GLN A 118 10.34 14.74 -11.07
C GLN A 118 9.09 14.29 -10.32
N TYR A 119 8.46 15.23 -9.59
CA TYR A 119 7.15 15.02 -9.00
C TYR A 119 6.07 14.97 -10.10
N LYS A 120 5.31 13.88 -10.13
CA LYS A 120 4.03 13.78 -10.86
C LYS A 120 2.87 14.31 -10.02
N LEU A 121 3.02 14.23 -8.70
CA LEU A 121 2.25 14.93 -7.70
C LEU A 121 3.20 15.26 -6.54
N GLY A 122 3.31 16.52 -6.17
CA GLY A 122 4.13 16.94 -5.03
C GLY A 122 3.33 16.86 -3.72
N PRO A 123 3.98 16.64 -2.58
CA PRO A 123 3.30 16.66 -1.31
C PRO A 123 2.89 18.10 -0.95
N GLY A 124 1.71 18.26 -0.34
CA GLY A 124 1.26 19.55 0.19
C GLY A 124 1.82 19.87 1.58
N ARG A 125 2.60 18.97 2.17
CA ARG A 125 3.22 19.08 3.51
C ARG A 125 4.43 18.15 3.63
N ASN A 126 5.24 18.32 4.66
CA ASN A 126 6.30 17.35 4.98
C ASN A 126 5.68 15.98 5.33
N ILE A 127 6.26 14.91 4.77
CA ILE A 127 5.84 13.52 4.99
C ILE A 127 6.98 12.72 5.65
N PRO A 128 6.67 11.80 6.57
CA PRO A 128 7.69 11.14 7.39
C PRO A 128 8.38 9.96 6.70
N ASN A 129 7.79 9.40 5.65
CA ASN A 129 8.31 8.21 4.97
C ASN A 129 7.85 8.16 3.50
N ALA A 130 8.51 7.28 2.73
CA ALA A 130 8.16 6.94 1.38
C ALA A 130 8.52 5.46 1.10
N ILE A 131 7.83 4.86 0.14
CA ILE A 131 8.30 3.64 -0.52
C ILE A 131 9.06 4.06 -1.78
N VAL A 132 10.27 3.55 -1.96
CA VAL A 132 11.16 3.93 -3.08
C VAL A 132 11.51 2.67 -3.84
N VAL A 133 11.31 2.72 -5.16
CA VAL A 133 11.80 1.72 -6.10
C VAL A 133 12.87 2.41 -6.94
N ALA A 134 14.10 1.93 -6.84
CA ALA A 134 15.26 2.48 -7.53
C ALA A 134 16.09 1.34 -8.13
N GLU A 135 16.85 1.66 -9.18
CA GLU A 135 17.90 0.78 -9.67
C GLU A 135 19.02 0.68 -8.61
N ARG A 136 19.67 -0.49 -8.55
CA ARG A 136 20.81 -0.74 -7.66
C ARG A 136 22.09 -0.15 -8.25
#